data_AF-X1QUR1-F1
#
_entry.id   AF-X1QUR1-F1
#
_cell.length_a   1.000
_cell.length_b   1.000
_cell.length_c   1.000
_cell.angle_alpha   90.00
_cell.angle_beta   90.00
_cell.angle_gamma   90.00
#
_symmetry.space_group_name_H-M   'P 1'
#
loop_
_entity.id
_entity.type
_entity.pdbx_description
1 polymer ?
#
loop_
_entity_poly.entity_id
_entity_poly.type
_entity_poly.pdbx_seq_one_letter_code
_entity_poly.pdbx_strand_id
1 'polypeptide(L)' 'MGSQATVKAVTPGELKDIGITMIVANTYHLYLRPGIDVIEKMGGLHRFMAWDRTILT' A
#
# COMPACT_ATOMS: atom_id res chain seq x y z
N MET A 1 12.70 5.12 12.66
CA MET A 1 12.11 3.83 12.25
C MET A 1 10.89 4.12 11.39
N GLY A 2 11.01 3.97 10.07
CA GLY A 2 9.90 4.10 9.11
C GLY A 2 9.91 2.84 8.26
N SER A 3 9.09 1.86 8.63
CA SER A 3 8.89 0.60 7.91
C SER A 3 7.47 0.09 8.14
N GLN A 4 6.54 1.00 8.39
CA GLN A 4 5.13 0.69 8.55
C GLN A 4 4.43 0.99 7.24
N ALA A 5 4.31 -0.03 6.39
CA ALA A 5 3.33 -0.16 5.31
C ALA A 5 3.10 1.04 4.38
N THR A 6 4.05 1.97 4.30
CA THR A 6 3.99 3.15 3.47
C THR A 6 5.28 3.14 2.69
N VAL A 7 5.19 3.11 1.36
CA VAL A 7 6.33 3.39 0.50
C VAL A 7 7.00 4.65 1.04
N LYS A 8 8.22 4.47 1.54
CA LYS A 8 8.91 5.48 2.34
C LYS A 8 9.12 6.70 1.45
N ALA A 9 8.50 7.81 1.84
CA ALA A 9 8.72 9.16 1.30
C ALA A 9 8.27 9.45 -0.15
N VAL A 10 7.43 8.61 -0.78
CA VAL A 10 6.91 8.91 -2.12
C VAL A 10 5.39 8.75 -2.13
N THR A 11 4.71 9.79 -2.55
CA THR A 11 3.25 9.78 -2.71
C THR A 11 2.85 8.92 -3.92
N PRO A 12 1.63 8.34 -3.93
CA PRO A 12 1.10 7.68 -5.12
C PRO A 12 1.16 8.54 -6.39
N GLY A 13 1.02 9.87 -6.28
CA GLY A 13 1.13 10.80 -7.40
C GLY A 13 2.53 10.80 -8.01
N GLU A 14 3.56 10.99 -7.19
CA GLU A 14 4.95 11.00 -7.65
C GLU A 14 5.35 9.65 -8.29
N LEU A 15 4.88 8.52 -7.74
CA LEU A 15 5.11 7.21 -8.34
C LEU A 15 4.45 7.08 -9.73
N LYS A 16 3.25 7.66 -9.90
CA LYS A 16 2.57 7.68 -11.20
C LYS A 16 3.32 8.55 -12.21
N ASP A 17 3.83 9.70 -11.78
CA ASP A 17 4.59 10.63 -12.62
C ASP A 17 5.93 10.04 -13.07
N ILE A 18 6.57 9.23 -12.22
CA ILE A 18 7.78 8.45 -12.55
C ILE A 18 7.47 7.29 -13.50
N GLY A 19 6.18 6.98 -13.74
CA GLY A 19 5.75 5.90 -14.62
C GLY A 19 5.71 4.52 -13.95
N ILE A 20 5.76 4.44 -12.61
CA ILE A 20 5.68 3.17 -11.89
C ILE A 20 4.27 2.59 -12.02
N THR A 21 4.17 1.39 -12.56
CA THR A 21 2.88 0.71 -12.80
C THR A 21 2.53 -0.33 -11.74
N MET A 22 3.48 -0.70 -10.88
CA MET A 22 3.30 -1.73 -9.87
C MET A 22 4.05 -1.41 -8.57
N ILE A 23 3.44 -1.76 -7.45
CA ILE A 23 4.07 -1.70 -6.12
C ILE A 23 4.05 -3.07 -5.46
N VAL A 24 5.03 -3.35 -4.61
CA VAL A 24 5.09 -4.57 -3.80
C VAL A 24 4.65 -4.23 -2.38
N ALA A 25 3.60 -4.88 -1.90
CA ALA A 25 3.05 -4.69 -0.57
C ALA A 25 3.35 -5.91 0.29
N ASN A 26 4.09 -5.72 1.38
CA ASN A 26 4.40 -6.81 2.29
C ASN A 26 3.17 -7.13 3.18
N THR A 27 2.56 -8.28 2.92
CA THR A 27 1.35 -8.75 3.63
C THR A 27 1.58 -9.09 5.10
N TYR A 28 2.79 -9.51 5.50
CA TYR A 28 3.11 -9.81 6.89
C TYR A 28 2.91 -8.60 7.80
N HIS A 29 3.40 -7.43 7.38
CA HIS A 29 3.22 -6.21 8.16
C HIS A 29 1.77 -5.75 8.19
N LEU A 30 1.07 -5.81 7.05
CA LEU A 30 -0.34 -5.44 6.93
C LEU A 30 -1.25 -6.29 7.81
N TYR A 31 -0.96 -7.59 7.90
CA TYR A 31 -1.65 -8.54 8.77
C TYR A 31 -1.43 -8.23 10.25
N LEU A 32 -0.20 -7.88 10.65
CA LEU A 32 0.10 -7.60 12.06
C LEU A 32 -0.46 -6.24 12.52
N ARG A 33 -0.32 -5.19 11.69
CA ARG A 33 -0.85 -3.84 11.94
C ARG A 33 -1.05 -3.12 10.59
N PRO A 34 -2.26 -2.64 10.25
CA PRO A 34 -3.44 -2.47 11.10
C PRO A 34 -4.32 -3.74 11.28
N GLY A 35 -4.01 -4.84 10.59
CA GLY A 35 -4.84 -6.05 10.55
C GLY A 35 -5.77 -6.09 9.35
N ILE A 36 -6.10 -7.31 8.90
CA ILE A 36 -6.94 -7.53 7.71
C ILE A 36 -8.32 -6.90 7.87
N ASP A 37 -8.96 -7.05 9.04
CA ASP A 37 -10.29 -6.50 9.30
C ASP A 37 -10.38 -4.99 9.07
N VAL A 38 -9.30 -4.26 9.37
CA VAL A 38 -9.24 -2.81 9.16
C VAL A 38 -9.14 -2.50 7.66
N ILE A 39 -8.31 -3.26 6.94
CA ILE A 39 -8.11 -3.10 5.49
C ILE A 39 -9.41 -3.42 4.76
N GLU A 40 -10.12 -4.49 5.15
CA GLU A 40 -11.41 -4.85 4.57
C GLU A 40 -12.47 -3.77 4.83
N LYS A 41 -12.56 -3.25 6.07
CA LYS A 41 -13.48 -2.15 6.42
C LYS A 41 -13.19 -0.87 5.65
N MET A 42 -11.94 -0.62 5.26
CA MET A 42 -11.55 0.52 4.42
C MET A 42 -11.83 0.30 2.93
N GLY A 43 -12.37 -0.86 2.54
CA GLY A 43 -12.71 -1.20 1.17
C GLY A 43 -11.57 -1.84 0.39
N GLY A 44 -10.69 -2.56 1.10
CA GLY A 44 -9.63 -3.37 0.53
C GLY A 44 -8.28 -2.67 0.39
N LEU A 45 -7.27 -3.45 0.00
CA LEU A 45 -5.86 -3.02 -0.01
C LEU A 45 -5.58 -1.84 -0.95
N HIS A 46 -6.23 -1.80 -2.11
CA HIS A 46 -6.10 -0.69 -3.07
C HIS A 46 -6.56 0.65 -2.47
N ARG A 47 -7.72 0.68 -1.82
CA ARG A 47 -8.22 1.89 -1.14
C ARG A 47 -7.33 2.25 0.04
N PHE A 48 -6.93 1.25 0.83
CA PHE A 48 -6.05 1.46 1.97
C PHE A 48 -4.71 2.12 1.58
N MET A 49 -4.10 1.67 0.48
CA MET A 49 -2.83 2.23 -0.02
C MET A 49 -3.00 3.42 -0.98
N ALA A 50 -4.24 3.85 -1.25
CA ALA A 50 -4.56 4.87 -2.26
C ALA A 50 -3.88 4.59 -3.62
N TRP A 51 -3.80 3.32 -4.02
CA TRP A 51 -3.13 2.86 -5.23
C TRP A 51 -4.11 2.11 -6.13
N ASP A 52 -4.25 2.58 -7.37
CA ASP A 52 -5.19 2.10 -8.37
C ASP A 52 -4.54 1.19 -9.43
N ARG A 53 -3.22 0.98 -9.37
CA ARG A 53 -2.48 0.07 -10.26
C ARG A 53 -2.12 -1.23 -9.56
N THR A 54 -1.40 -2.12 -10.24
CA THR A 54 -1.08 -3.46 -9.72
C THR A 54 -0.37 -3.40 -8.36
N ILE A 55 -0.82 -4.24 -7.44
CA ILE A 55 -0.17 -4.52 -6.18
C ILE A 55 0.26 -5.98 -6.22
N LEU A 56 1.54 -6.23 -6.04
CA LEU A 56 2.07 -7.57 -5.79
C LEU A 56 2.14 -7.77 -4.28
N THR A 57 1.48 -8.80 -3.78
CA THR A 57 1.40 -9.15 -2.35
C THR A 57 2.12 -10.44 -2.03
#